data_AF-A0A673CY02-F1
#
_entry.id   AF-A0A673CY02-F1
#
_cell.length_a   1.000
_cell.length_b   1.000
_cell.length_c   1.000
_cell.angle_alpha   90.00
_cell.angle_beta   90.00
_cell.angle_gamma   90.00
#
_symmetry.space_group_name_H-M   'P 1'
#
loop_
_entity.id
_entity.type
_entity.pdbx_description
1 polymer ?
#
loop_
_entity_poly.entity_id
_entity_poly.type
_entity_poly.pdbx_seq_one_letter_code
_entity_poly.pdbx_strand_id
1 'polypeptide(L)' 'MAQKSAKIAAGAVVCVESEIRGDVTIGARTVVHPKARIIAEAGPIVIGEGNLIEEQALIINRFFFA' A
#
# COMPACT_ATOMS: atom_id res chain seq x y z
N MET A 1 7.85 13.68 13.34
CA MET A 1 6.85 12.60 13.19
C MET A 1 7.46 11.54 12.31
N ALA A 2 7.53 10.28 12.75
CA ALA A 2 8.29 9.24 12.06
C ALA A 2 7.71 9.00 10.67
N GLN A 3 8.53 9.18 9.64
CA GLN A 3 8.22 8.84 8.26
C GLN A 3 8.11 7.31 8.18
N LYS A 4 6.88 6.78 8.33
CA LYS A 4 6.66 5.33 8.20
C LYS A 4 6.85 4.96 6.73
N SER A 5 7.95 4.26 6.46
CA SER A 5 8.22 3.64 5.18
C SER A 5 7.36 2.38 5.01
N ALA A 6 6.88 2.16 3.79
CA ALA A 6 6.20 0.92 3.43
C ALA A 6 7.16 -0.27 3.62
N LYS A 7 6.64 -1.41 4.11
CA LYS A 7 7.37 -2.67 4.20
C LYS A 7 7.07 -3.48 2.94
N ILE A 8 8.04 -3.55 2.04
CA ILE A 8 7.89 -4.24 0.75
C ILE A 8 8.72 -5.52 0.80
N ALA A 9 8.06 -6.68 0.70
CA ALA A 9 8.75 -7.96 0.67
C ALA A 9 9.57 -8.15 -0.61
N ALA A 10 10.62 -8.95 -0.52
CA ALA A 10 11.41 -9.33 -1.70
C ALA A 10 10.52 -9.98 -2.76
N GLY A 11 10.71 -9.57 -4.03
CA GLY A 11 9.92 -10.07 -5.16
C GLY A 11 8.55 -9.41 -5.34
N ALA A 12 8.16 -8.44 -4.49
CA ALA A 12 7.08 -7.52 -4.83
C ALA A 12 7.58 -6.47 -5.85
N VAL A 13 6.70 -6.06 -6.77
CA VAL A 13 6.97 -5.02 -7.76
C VAL A 13 6.06 -3.83 -7.44
N VAL A 14 6.65 -2.71 -7.05
CA VAL A 14 5.91 -1.51 -6.66
C VAL A 14 6.33 -0.36 -7.56
N CYS A 15 5.38 0.19 -8.31
CA CYS A 15 5.67 1.32 -9.20
C CYS A 15 6.03 2.58 -8.39
N VAL A 16 7.05 3.31 -8.84
CA VAL A 16 7.45 4.61 -8.28
C VAL A 16 6.33 5.67 -8.33
N GLU A 17 5.41 5.54 -9.28
CA GLU A 17 4.24 6.43 -9.42
C GLU A 17 3.07 6.05 -8.50
N SER A 18 3.20 4.98 -7.70
CA SER A 18 2.20 4.63 -6.70
C SER A 18 2.35 5.48 -5.44
N GLU A 19 1.24 5.79 -4.79
CA GLU A 19 1.19 6.54 -3.54
C GLU A 19 0.99 5.56 -2.38
N ILE A 20 2.01 5.37 -1.55
CA ILE A 20 1.92 4.54 -0.36
C ILE A 20 2.18 5.40 0.87
N ARG A 21 1.20 5.45 1.78
CA ARG A 21 1.25 6.29 2.99
C ARG A 21 0.89 5.49 4.24
N GLY A 22 1.63 5.73 5.32
CA GLY A 22 1.35 5.16 6.64
C GLY A 22 1.93 3.77 6.84
N ASP A 23 1.31 2.98 7.72
CA ASP A 23 1.76 1.61 8.04
C ASP A 23 1.22 0.61 7.02
N VAL A 24 1.98 0.43 5.94
CA VAL A 24 1.61 -0.46 4.83
C VAL A 24 2.62 -1.59 4.70
N THR A 25 2.13 -2.82 4.58
CA THR A 25 2.93 -4.01 4.29
C THR A 25 2.46 -4.65 2.99
N ILE A 26 3.40 -4.97 2.09
CA ILE A 26 3.16 -5.61 0.81
C ILE A 26 3.90 -6.95 0.76
N GLY A 27 3.14 -8.04 0.63
CA GLY A 27 3.65 -9.41 0.51
C GLY A 27 4.39 -9.68 -0.80
N ALA A 28 5.17 -10.76 -0.82
CA ALA A 28 5.95 -11.17 -1.98
C ALA A 28 5.07 -11.44 -3.21
N ARG A 29 5.64 -11.27 -4.41
CA ARG A 29 4.97 -11.49 -5.71
C ARG A 29 3.73 -10.61 -5.94
N THR A 30 3.51 -9.61 -5.10
CA THR A 30 2.45 -8.62 -5.32
C THR A 30 2.95 -7.53 -6.26
N VAL A 31 2.10 -7.12 -7.21
CA VAL A 31 2.38 -6.06 -8.18
C VAL A 31 1.47 -4.86 -7.89
N VAL A 32 2.06 -3.67 -7.80
CA VAL A 32 1.32 -2.40 -7.67
C VAL A 32 1.56 -1.55 -8.92
N HIS A 33 0.50 -1.35 -9.71
CA HIS A 33 0.50 -0.60 -10.95
C HIS A 33 0.64 0.92 -10.70
N PRO A 34 1.01 1.71 -11.73
CA PRO A 34 1.11 3.17 -11.64
C PRO A 34 -0.17 3.80 -11.07
N LYS A 35 -0.02 4.92 -10.34
CA LYS A 35 -1.13 5.72 -9.77
C LYS A 35 -2.04 5.01 -8.78
N ALA A 36 -1.75 3.76 -8.39
CA ALA A 36 -2.42 3.12 -7.26
C ALA A 36 -2.11 3.88 -5.96
N ARG A 37 -3.10 3.96 -5.06
CA ARG A 37 -3.03 4.72 -3.81
C ARG A 37 -3.42 3.83 -2.64
N ILE A 38 -2.48 3.58 -1.73
CA ILE A 38 -2.65 2.75 -0.53
C ILE A 38 -2.34 3.61 0.69
N ILE A 39 -3.39 3.98 1.43
CA ILE A 39 -3.32 5.01 2.48
C ILE A 39 -3.81 4.43 3.81
N ALA A 40 -2.89 4.23 4.75
CA ALA A 40 -3.14 3.70 6.09
C ALA A 40 -3.16 4.84 7.12
N GLU A 41 -4.35 5.39 7.40
CA GLU A 41 -4.55 6.49 8.37
C GLU A 41 -4.94 5.97 9.75
N ALA A 42 -6.04 5.21 9.85
CA ALA A 42 -6.61 4.76 11.13
C ALA A 42 -6.00 3.46 11.68
N GLY A 43 -5.24 2.75 10.86
CA GLY A 43 -4.65 1.47 11.21
C GLY A 43 -3.86 0.90 10.05
N PRO A 44 -3.11 -0.20 10.28
CA PRO A 44 -2.26 -0.79 9.25
C PRO A 44 -3.07 -1.36 8.08
N ILE A 45 -2.46 -1.36 6.89
CA ILE A 45 -2.94 -2.10 5.72
C ILE A 45 -1.92 -3.18 5.39
N VAL A 46 -2.37 -4.43 5.34
CA VAL A 46 -1.53 -5.58 5.00
C VAL A 46 -2.07 -6.21 3.73
N ILE A 47 -1.30 -6.10 2.65
CA ILE A 47 -1.56 -6.81 1.39
C ILE A 47 -0.75 -8.11 1.41
N GLY A 48 -1.44 -9.24 1.27
CA GLY A 48 -0.83 -10.56 1.24
C GLY A 48 -0.01 -10.82 -0.03
N GLU A 49 0.44 -12.06 -0.20
CA GLU A 49 1.24 -12.46 -1.37
C GLU A 49 0.41 -12.63 -2.64
N GLY A 50 1.05 -12.45 -3.80
CA GLY A 50 0.51 -12.84 -5.11
C GLY A 50 -0.70 -12.02 -5.57
N ASN A 51 -0.84 -10.78 -5.12
CA ASN A 51 -1.93 -9.90 -5.50
C ASN A 51 -1.56 -8.96 -6.66
N LEU A 52 -2.56 -8.49 -7.41
CA LEU A 52 -2.42 -7.44 -8.43
C LEU A 52 -3.24 -6.23 -8.00
N ILE A 53 -2.58 -5.10 -7.74
CA ILE A 53 -3.22 -3.82 -7.44
C ILE A 53 -3.15 -2.97 -8.70
N GLU A 54 -4.27 -2.91 -9.42
CA GLU A 54 -4.41 -2.28 -10.74
C GLU A 54 -4.27 -0.75 -10.72
N GLU A 55 -4.11 -0.17 -11.91
CA GLU A 55 -3.95 1.30 -12.08
C GLU A 55 -5.13 2.05 -11.45
N GLN A 56 -4.83 3.16 -10.76
CA GLN A 56 -5.81 4.04 -10.09
C GLN A 56 -6.59 3.42 -8.92
N ALA A 57 -6.28 2.18 -8.50
CA ALA A 57 -6.91 1.59 -7.32
C ALA A 57 -6.70 2.47 -6.07
N LEU A 58 -7.77 2.70 -5.29
CA LEU A 58 -7.72 3.44 -4.03
C LEU A 58 -8.10 2.51 -2.87
N ILE A 59 -7.11 2.16 -2.06
CA ILE A 59 -7.29 1.40 -0.82
C ILE A 59 -6.97 2.34 0.34
N ILE A 60 -7.97 2.64 1.17
CA ILE A 60 -7.80 3.58 2.28
C ILE A 60 -8.48 3.08 3.55
N ASN A 61 -7.71 3.05 4.64
CA ASN A 61 -8.21 2.82 5.99
C ASN A 61 -8.27 4.17 6.71
N ARG A 62 -9.44 4.84 6.65
CA ARG A 62 -9.65 6.19 7.19
C ARG A 62 -10.06 6.17 8.64
N PHE A 63 -9.78 7.27 9.34
CA PHE A 63 -10.41 7.52 10.63
C PHE A 63 -11.92 7.64 10.43
N PHE A 64 -12.67 6.93 11.28
CA PHE A 64 -14.09 7.15 11.39
C PHE A 64 -14.31 8.37 12.30
N PHE A 65 -14.66 9.50 11.70
CA PHE A 65 -15.23 10.63 12.44
C PHE A 65 -16.74 10.53 12.29
N ALA A 66 -17.43 10.13 13.36
CA ALA A 66 -18.85 10.41 13.53
C ALA A 66 -19.00 11.78 14.21
#